data_AF-A0AAV9N8D5-F1
#
_entry.id   AF-A0AAV9N8D5-F1
#
_cell.length_a   1.000
_cell.length_b   1.000
_cell.length_c   1.000
_cell.angle_alpha   90.00
_cell.angle_beta   90.00
_cell.angle_gamma   90.00
#
_symmetry.space_group_name_H-M   'P 1'
#
loop_
_entity.id
_entity.type
_entity.pdbx_description
1 polymer ?
#
loop_
_entity_poly.entity_id
_entity_poly.type
_entity_poly.pdbx_seq_one_letter_code
_entity_poly.pdbx_strand_id
1 'polypeptide(L)'
;MQYIIGSWYRKDELAKRSCIFHTSGAVGSMFSGYLMASVHHLGGRAGLKGWQWLFVVDGMISLPIAIAGFFMLPDVPEITNVWYFSPEEREFAKKRMQLEGRAQRAPYTKAKVKRIFQSWHIYFLSALYVCFNNAGGSQPAFAQYLKASKHPKYTITQINAYPTATSAVAVITTLIYAWTSDSIFHGARWPPIVFGGTVCIVAYSSLAIWDIPVGWHWACYILTGMGTGISGLCMAWAHEICSGDNEERAIVVGTMNEAAYFFQAWLPLIFWQQVEAPKYHKGFVLSAFLEASMILLAVAVRYLWVWEQAGRVRKGANLNAA
;
A
#
# COMPACT_ATOMS: atom_id res chain seq x y z
N MET A 1 5.47 -1.74 11.32
CA MET A 1 4.61 -0.54 11.42
C MET A 1 3.12 -0.83 11.26
N GLN A 2 2.66 -1.44 10.15
CA GLN A 2 1.23 -1.72 9.95
C GLN A 2 0.58 -2.50 11.12
N TYR A 3 1.26 -3.53 11.62
CA TYR A 3 0.80 -4.26 12.81
C TYR A 3 0.67 -3.40 14.07
N ILE A 4 1.55 -2.41 14.26
CA ILE A 4 1.49 -1.47 15.39
C ILE A 4 0.29 -0.55 15.23
N ILE A 5 0.08 0.03 14.04
CA ILE A 5 -1.10 0.85 13.73
C ILE A 5 -2.39 0.04 13.98
N GLY A 6 -2.41 -1.21 13.49
CA GLY A 6 -3.45 -2.18 13.75
C GLY A 6 -3.60 -2.57 15.23
N SER A 7 -2.69 -2.24 16.12
CA SER A 7 -2.80 -2.54 17.56
C SER A 7 -3.30 -1.35 18.38
N TRP A 8 -3.07 -0.12 17.92
CA TRP A 8 -3.39 1.12 18.64
C TRP A 8 -4.75 1.75 18.29
N TYR A 9 -5.30 1.48 17.10
CA TYR A 9 -6.48 2.22 16.60
C TYR A 9 -7.72 1.38 16.43
N ARG A 10 -8.91 1.94 16.70
CA ARG A 10 -10.21 1.27 16.52
C ARG A 10 -10.56 1.08 15.04
N LYS A 11 -11.59 0.27 14.73
CA LYS A 11 -11.96 -0.07 13.35
C LYS A 11 -12.34 1.17 12.52
N ASP A 12 -13.03 2.13 13.15
CA ASP A 12 -13.49 3.40 12.57
C ASP A 12 -12.36 4.42 12.31
N GLU A 13 -11.20 4.23 12.93
CA GLU A 13 -10.04 5.12 12.79
C GLU A 13 -8.89 4.47 12.00
N LEU A 14 -8.89 3.14 11.91
CA LEU A 14 -7.78 2.37 11.40
C LEU A 14 -7.49 2.68 9.93
N ALA A 15 -8.52 2.75 9.09
CA ALA A 15 -8.34 3.00 7.67
C ALA A 15 -7.82 4.41 7.41
N LYS A 16 -8.42 5.45 8.00
CA LYS A 16 -7.89 6.83 7.94
C LYS A 16 -6.40 6.89 8.30
N ARG A 17 -6.02 6.28 9.43
CA ARG A 17 -4.63 6.36 9.92
C ARG A 17 -3.66 5.50 9.12
N SER A 18 -4.08 4.32 8.66
CA SER A 18 -3.26 3.50 7.76
C SER A 18 -3.06 4.18 6.40
N CYS A 19 -4.10 4.83 5.87
CA CYS A 19 -4.03 5.61 4.63
C CYS A 19 -3.14 6.84 4.76
N ILE A 20 -3.18 7.57 5.89
CA ILE A 20 -2.24 8.67 6.17
C ILE A 20 -0.80 8.15 6.19
N PHE A 21 -0.55 6.99 6.81
CA PHE A 21 0.78 6.37 6.80
C PHE A 21 1.25 6.01 5.38
N HIS A 22 0.39 5.47 4.54
CA HIS A 22 0.77 5.20 3.14
C HIS A 22 0.95 6.47 2.31
N THR A 23 0.18 7.51 2.62
CA THR A 23 0.29 8.84 2.00
C THR A 23 1.67 9.45 2.22
N SER A 24 2.29 9.27 3.41
CA SER A 24 3.64 9.81 3.66
C SER A 24 4.69 9.19 2.74
N GLY A 25 4.54 7.92 2.36
CA GLY A 25 5.39 7.26 1.37
C GLY A 25 5.28 7.91 -0.02
N ALA A 26 4.05 8.16 -0.49
CA ALA A 26 3.82 8.81 -1.79
C ALA A 26 4.33 10.27 -1.81
N VAL A 27 4.14 11.00 -0.70
CA VAL A 27 4.70 12.35 -0.51
C VAL A 27 6.23 12.32 -0.53
N GLY A 28 6.85 11.33 0.14
CA GLY A 28 8.30 11.12 0.09
C GLY A 28 8.81 10.92 -1.35
N SER A 29 8.11 10.11 -2.14
CA SER A 29 8.44 9.93 -3.57
C SER A 29 8.31 11.23 -4.38
N MET A 30 7.33 12.09 -4.08
CA MET A 30 7.22 13.42 -4.70
C MET A 30 8.40 14.31 -4.36
N PHE A 31 8.74 14.41 -3.07
CA PHE A 31 9.87 15.22 -2.60
C PHE A 31 11.19 14.76 -3.23
N SER A 32 11.40 13.45 -3.38
CA SER A 32 12.57 12.90 -4.05
C SER A 32 12.74 13.41 -5.50
N GLY A 33 11.65 13.49 -6.26
CA GLY A 33 11.68 14.02 -7.63
C GLY A 33 12.09 15.49 -7.71
N TYR A 34 11.55 16.33 -6.83
CA TYR A 34 11.92 17.76 -6.74
C TYR A 34 13.34 17.97 -6.23
N LEU A 35 13.77 17.16 -5.26
CA LEU A 35 15.11 17.20 -4.72
C LEU A 35 16.13 16.80 -5.80
N MET A 36 15.85 15.77 -6.59
CA MET A 36 16.68 15.39 -7.75
C MET A 36 16.76 16.50 -8.79
N ALA A 37 15.64 17.16 -9.10
CA ALA A 37 15.61 18.30 -10.02
C ALA A 37 16.43 19.50 -9.51
N SER A 38 16.42 19.74 -8.20
CA SER A 38 17.13 20.86 -7.56
C SER A 38 18.63 20.58 -7.48
N VAL A 39 19.01 19.39 -7.03
CA VAL A 39 20.39 18.97 -6.82
C VAL A 39 21.16 18.83 -8.14
N HIS A 40 20.47 18.62 -9.27
CA HIS A 40 21.11 18.62 -10.58
C HIS A 40 21.90 19.91 -10.87
N HIS A 41 21.43 21.07 -10.37
CA HIS A 41 22.11 22.35 -10.52
C HIS A 41 23.40 22.49 -9.69
N LEU A 42 23.61 21.61 -8.70
CA LEU A 42 24.86 21.56 -7.91
C LEU A 42 25.95 20.70 -8.57
N GLY A 43 25.68 20.11 -9.74
CA GLY A 43 26.68 19.34 -10.49
C GLY A 43 27.94 20.16 -10.78
N GLY A 44 29.11 19.61 -10.44
CA GLY A 44 30.41 20.27 -10.62
C GLY A 44 30.90 21.04 -9.40
N ARG A 45 30.04 21.30 -8.39
CA ARG A 45 30.51 21.82 -7.09
C ARG A 45 31.21 20.71 -6.31
N ALA A 46 32.40 21.03 -5.78
CA ALA A 46 33.27 20.11 -5.05
C ALA A 46 33.67 18.83 -5.83
N GLY A 47 33.65 18.87 -7.17
CA GLY A 47 34.03 17.73 -8.03
C GLY A 47 33.00 16.59 -8.09
N LEU A 48 31.83 16.75 -7.44
CA LEU A 48 30.79 15.73 -7.40
C LEU A 48 29.78 15.92 -8.55
N LYS A 49 29.34 14.80 -9.11
CA LYS A 49 28.24 14.76 -10.08
C LYS A 49 26.91 15.04 -9.37
N GLY A 50 25.94 15.64 -10.05
CA GLY A 50 24.65 15.99 -9.44
C GLY A 50 23.92 14.80 -8.78
N TRP A 51 24.05 13.59 -9.31
CA TRP A 51 23.47 12.39 -8.68
C TRP A 51 24.17 11.97 -7.38
N GLN A 52 25.45 12.32 -7.18
CA GLN A 52 26.18 12.00 -5.94
C GLN A 52 25.74 12.93 -4.81
N TRP A 53 25.52 14.21 -5.11
CA TRP A 53 24.95 15.17 -4.16
C TRP A 53 23.56 14.74 -3.67
N LEU A 54 22.78 14.05 -4.51
CA LEU A 54 21.47 13.51 -4.12
C LEU A 54 21.60 12.55 -2.93
N PHE A 55 22.55 11.60 -2.99
CA PHE A 55 22.79 10.65 -1.90
C PHE A 55 23.28 11.32 -0.61
N VAL A 56 24.10 12.38 -0.72
CA VAL A 56 24.59 13.12 0.45
C VAL A 56 23.44 13.84 1.14
N VAL A 57 22.63 14.58 0.37
CA VAL A 57 21.48 15.31 0.93
C VAL A 57 20.44 14.36 1.52
N ASP A 58 20.14 13.27 0.83
CA ASP A 58 19.19 12.26 1.31
C ASP A 58 19.66 11.60 2.61
N GLY A 59 20.96 11.28 2.72
CA GLY A 59 21.57 10.74 3.93
C GLY A 59 21.53 11.72 5.11
N MET A 60 21.81 13.01 4.87
CA MET A 60 21.76 14.05 5.90
C MET A 60 20.35 14.27 6.46
N ILE A 61 19.31 14.14 5.64
CA ILE A 61 17.92 14.28 6.07
C ILE A 61 17.43 12.99 6.75
N SER A 62 17.76 11.83 6.18
CA SER A 62 17.27 10.54 6.66
C SER A 62 17.88 10.11 7.99
N LEU A 63 19.17 10.43 8.25
CA LEU A 63 19.87 9.97 9.45
C LEU A 63 19.26 10.54 10.75
N PRO A 64 19.00 11.84 10.91
CA PRO A 64 18.30 12.37 12.08
C PRO A 64 16.90 11.79 12.26
N ILE A 65 16.16 11.58 11.15
CA ILE A 65 14.81 11.00 11.19
C ILE A 65 14.86 9.54 11.67
N ALA A 66 15.84 8.76 11.22
CA ALA A 66 16.04 7.38 11.67
C ALA A 66 16.39 7.32 13.17
N ILE A 67 17.26 8.21 13.64
CA ILE A 67 17.61 8.33 15.06
C ILE A 67 16.38 8.71 15.88
N ALA A 68 15.60 9.71 15.43
CA ALA A 68 14.37 10.11 16.09
C ALA A 68 13.34 8.97 16.11
N GLY A 69 13.20 8.23 15.01
CA GLY A 69 12.32 7.07 14.91
C GLY A 69 12.67 5.98 15.92
N PHE A 70 13.96 5.71 16.14
CA PHE A 70 14.41 4.74 17.14
C PHE A 70 13.98 5.10 18.57
N PHE A 71 13.99 6.39 18.93
CA PHE A 71 13.60 6.83 20.28
C PHE A 71 12.10 7.09 20.45
N MET A 72 11.37 7.40 19.37
CA MET A 72 9.97 7.83 19.43
C MET A 72 8.95 6.73 19.12
N LEU A 73 9.34 5.68 18.37
CA LEU A 73 8.39 4.65 17.95
C LEU A 73 7.90 3.83 19.15
N PRO A 74 6.58 3.83 19.44
CA PRO A 74 6.04 3.00 20.49
C PRO A 74 5.87 1.56 20.01
N ASP A 75 6.06 0.63 20.93
CA ASP A 75 5.69 -0.77 20.74
C ASP A 75 4.16 -0.95 20.77
N VAL A 76 3.67 -2.18 20.85
CA VAL A 76 2.23 -2.44 21.04
C VAL A 76 1.75 -1.92 22.41
N PRO A 77 0.47 -1.55 22.58
CA PRO A 77 -0.06 -1.00 23.84
C PRO A 77 0.22 -1.89 25.07
N GLU A 78 0.35 -3.20 24.86
CA GLU A 78 0.61 -4.19 25.91
C GLU A 78 2.00 -4.08 26.53
N ILE A 79 3.04 -3.79 25.72
CA ILE A 79 4.47 -3.82 26.12
C ILE A 79 5.13 -2.44 26.08
N THR A 80 4.41 -1.42 25.64
CA THR A 80 4.96 -0.08 25.42
C THR A 80 5.54 0.51 26.70
N ASN A 81 6.79 0.94 26.61
CA ASN A 81 7.53 1.59 27.68
C ASN A 81 8.07 2.99 27.31
N VAL A 82 7.47 3.65 26.32
CA VAL A 82 7.99 4.97 25.88
C VAL A 82 7.74 6.05 26.93
N TRP A 83 8.73 6.92 27.10
CA TRP A 83 8.81 7.98 28.10
C TRP A 83 7.69 9.03 28.02
N TYR A 84 7.04 9.18 26.88
CA TYR A 84 5.97 10.17 26.68
C TYR A 84 4.56 9.67 27.02
N PHE A 85 4.36 8.39 27.34
CA PHE A 85 3.05 7.88 27.77
C PHE A 85 3.03 7.63 29.27
N SER A 86 2.07 8.25 29.96
CA SER A 86 1.83 7.97 31.38
C SER A 86 1.27 6.55 31.58
N PRO A 87 1.43 5.93 32.76
CA PRO A 87 0.84 4.62 33.05
C PRO A 87 -0.69 4.60 32.86
N GLU A 88 -1.37 5.70 33.21
CA GLU A 88 -2.81 5.87 33.09
C GLU A 88 -3.27 5.88 31.62
N GLU A 89 -2.53 6.57 30.75
CA GLU A 89 -2.81 6.61 29.30
C GLU A 89 -2.63 5.23 28.65
N ARG A 90 -1.64 4.46 29.10
CA ARG A 90 -1.40 3.09 28.62
C ARG A 90 -2.55 2.17 29.01
N GLU A 91 -3.04 2.27 30.24
CA GLU A 91 -4.17 1.47 30.69
C GLU A 91 -5.47 1.86 29.97
N PHE A 92 -5.69 3.16 29.75
CA PHE A 92 -6.79 3.65 28.94
C PHE A 92 -6.76 3.10 27.50
N ALA A 93 -5.58 3.10 26.86
CA ALA A 93 -5.40 2.53 25.52
C ALA A 93 -5.73 1.02 25.50
N LYS A 94 -5.26 0.25 26.50
CA LYS A 94 -5.59 -1.18 26.63
C LYS A 94 -7.10 -1.39 26.76
N LYS A 95 -7.76 -0.63 27.63
CA LYS A 95 -9.22 -0.72 27.87
C LYS A 95 -10.01 -0.39 26.61
N ARG A 96 -9.61 0.65 25.88
CA ARG A 96 -10.21 1.03 24.59
C ARG A 96 -10.14 -0.11 23.57
N MET A 97 -9.01 -0.82 23.54
CA MET A 97 -8.84 -1.93 22.62
C MET A 97 -9.64 -3.18 23.01
N GLN A 98 -9.76 -3.45 24.31
CA GLN A 98 -10.61 -4.54 24.83
C GLN A 98 -12.09 -4.29 24.55
N LEU A 99 -12.56 -3.04 24.68
CA LEU A 99 -13.94 -2.64 24.37
C LEU A 99 -14.30 -2.86 22.89
N GLU A 100 -13.32 -2.83 21.99
CA GLU A 100 -13.50 -3.11 20.56
C GLU A 100 -13.55 -4.61 20.24
N GLY A 101 -13.40 -5.47 21.26
CA GLY A 101 -13.35 -6.92 21.10
C GLY A 101 -12.05 -7.42 20.45
N ARG A 102 -10.96 -6.64 20.53
CA ARG A 102 -9.65 -7.13 20.05
C ARG A 102 -9.08 -8.14 21.04
N ALA A 103 -8.77 -9.32 20.54
CA ALA A 103 -8.10 -10.35 21.33
C ALA A 103 -6.73 -9.85 21.83
N GLN A 104 -6.44 -10.10 23.11
CA GLN A 104 -5.11 -9.89 23.68
C GLN A 104 -4.13 -10.92 23.13
N ARG A 105 -2.82 -10.63 23.23
CA ARG A 105 -1.79 -11.62 22.87
C ARG A 105 -1.99 -12.93 23.63
N ALA A 106 -2.05 -14.02 22.89
CA ALA A 106 -2.06 -15.37 23.41
C ALA A 106 -0.82 -16.15 22.92
N PRO A 107 -0.30 -17.11 23.71
CA PRO A 107 0.86 -17.89 23.29
C PRO A 107 0.58 -18.69 22.00
N TYR A 108 1.57 -18.72 21.12
CA TYR A 108 1.51 -19.49 19.88
C TYR A 108 1.43 -20.99 20.19
N THR A 109 0.23 -21.54 20.07
CA THR A 109 0.01 -22.98 20.17
C THR A 109 0.09 -23.60 18.78
N LYS A 110 0.73 -24.78 18.62
CA LYS A 110 0.82 -25.49 17.33
C LYS A 110 -0.56 -25.68 16.66
N ALA A 111 -1.60 -25.93 17.45
CA ALA A 111 -2.98 -26.03 16.97
C ALA A 111 -3.52 -24.71 16.37
N LYS A 112 -3.18 -23.57 16.99
CA LYS A 112 -3.57 -22.24 16.50
C LYS A 112 -2.85 -21.92 15.18
N VAL A 113 -1.55 -22.19 15.11
CA VAL A 113 -0.77 -22.02 13.88
C VAL A 113 -1.35 -22.88 12.74
N LYS A 114 -1.66 -24.15 13.01
CA LYS A 114 -2.31 -25.03 12.01
C LYS A 114 -3.66 -24.47 11.55
N ARG A 115 -4.48 -23.94 12.45
CA ARG A 115 -5.76 -23.31 12.12
C ARG A 115 -5.58 -22.07 11.22
N ILE A 116 -4.55 -21.25 11.50
CA ILE A 116 -4.25 -20.05 10.71
C ILE A 116 -3.83 -20.44 9.28
N PHE A 117 -2.98 -21.46 9.12
CA PHE A 117 -2.61 -21.97 7.80
C PHE A 117 -3.73 -22.70 7.07
N GLN A 118 -4.76 -23.19 7.77
CA GLN A 118 -5.96 -23.75 7.15
C GLN A 118 -7.01 -22.69 6.82
N SER A 119 -6.82 -21.46 7.29
CA SER A 119 -7.73 -20.36 7.08
C SER A 119 -7.62 -19.81 5.66
N TRP A 120 -8.76 -19.49 5.04
CA TRP A 120 -8.75 -18.82 3.75
C TRP A 120 -8.20 -17.39 3.85
N HIS A 121 -8.17 -16.79 5.06
CA HIS A 121 -7.67 -15.45 5.31
C HIS A 121 -6.23 -15.27 4.81
N ILE A 122 -5.31 -16.19 5.12
CA ILE A 122 -3.91 -16.04 4.74
C ILE A 122 -3.71 -16.09 3.23
N TYR A 123 -4.43 -16.95 2.52
CA TYR A 123 -4.24 -17.15 1.08
C TYR A 123 -4.88 -16.03 0.26
N PHE A 124 -6.15 -15.73 0.48
CA PHE A 124 -6.87 -14.75 -0.34
C PHE A 124 -6.43 -13.31 -0.05
N LEU A 125 -6.15 -12.96 1.22
CA LEU A 125 -5.68 -11.61 1.56
C LEU A 125 -4.24 -11.39 1.08
N SER A 126 -3.37 -12.40 1.18
CA SER A 126 -2.01 -12.32 0.63
C SER A 126 -2.02 -12.24 -0.88
N ALA A 127 -2.82 -13.07 -1.56
CA ALA A 127 -2.95 -13.01 -3.03
C ALA A 127 -3.47 -11.65 -3.49
N LEU A 128 -4.45 -11.07 -2.79
CA LEU A 128 -5.00 -9.74 -3.09
C LEU A 128 -3.92 -8.67 -2.97
N TYR A 129 -3.12 -8.70 -1.89
CA TYR A 129 -2.05 -7.73 -1.70
C TYR A 129 -0.86 -7.93 -2.67
N VAL A 130 -0.55 -9.17 -3.04
CA VAL A 130 0.46 -9.49 -4.06
C VAL A 130 0.04 -8.90 -5.41
N CYS A 131 -1.22 -9.09 -5.82
CA CYS A 131 -1.73 -8.53 -7.08
C CYS A 131 -1.67 -7.01 -7.07
N PHE A 132 -2.13 -6.38 -5.99
CA PHE A 132 -2.04 -4.93 -5.81
C PHE A 132 -0.58 -4.42 -5.92
N ASN A 133 0.35 -5.01 -5.16
CA ASN A 133 1.71 -4.51 -5.06
C ASN A 133 2.51 -4.66 -6.37
N ASN A 134 2.25 -5.73 -7.12
CA ASN A 134 2.94 -6.02 -8.38
C ASN A 134 2.24 -5.42 -9.61
N ALA A 135 1.00 -4.93 -9.48
CA ALA A 135 0.32 -4.22 -10.55
C ALA A 135 0.93 -2.83 -10.81
N GLY A 136 1.36 -2.14 -9.76
CA GLY A 136 2.10 -0.86 -9.85
C GLY A 136 3.46 -1.06 -10.50
N GLY A 137 3.58 -0.68 -11.78
CA GLY A 137 4.78 -0.92 -12.59
C GLY A 137 6.08 -0.56 -11.89
N SER A 138 7.03 -1.50 -11.86
CA SER A 138 8.26 -1.38 -11.05
C SER A 138 9.37 -0.56 -11.72
N GLN A 139 9.19 -0.16 -12.98
CA GLN A 139 10.08 0.76 -13.68
C GLN A 139 9.49 2.17 -13.67
N PRO A 140 10.33 3.23 -13.69
CA PRO A 140 9.88 4.61 -13.82
C PRO A 140 9.43 4.88 -15.27
N ALA A 141 8.39 4.16 -15.71
CA ALA A 141 7.93 4.12 -17.09
C ALA A 141 7.55 5.51 -17.62
N PHE A 142 6.95 6.36 -16.77
CA PHE A 142 6.61 7.73 -17.15
C PHE A 142 7.87 8.59 -17.38
N ALA A 143 8.86 8.52 -16.50
CA ALA A 143 10.13 9.23 -16.69
C ALA A 143 10.88 8.74 -17.95
N GLN A 144 10.83 7.43 -18.20
CA GLN A 144 11.45 6.81 -19.39
C GLN A 144 10.72 7.20 -20.69
N TYR A 145 9.39 7.28 -20.66
CA TYR A 145 8.58 7.80 -21.76
C TYR A 145 8.97 9.25 -22.09
N LEU A 146 9.05 10.12 -21.08
CA LEU A 146 9.47 11.51 -21.25
C LEU A 146 10.90 11.61 -21.80
N LYS A 147 11.81 10.75 -21.33
CA LYS A 147 13.19 10.69 -21.84
C LYS A 147 13.29 10.21 -23.29
N ALA A 148 12.39 9.32 -23.71
CA ALA A 148 12.35 8.79 -25.08
C ALA A 148 11.68 9.74 -26.09
N SER A 149 10.87 10.71 -25.61
CA SER A 149 10.21 11.70 -26.45
C SER A 149 11.23 12.62 -27.14
N LYS A 150 11.21 12.64 -28.48
CA LYS A 150 12.04 13.53 -29.31
C LYS A 150 11.36 14.86 -29.63
N HIS A 151 10.03 14.87 -29.74
CA HIS A 151 9.21 16.05 -30.07
C HIS A 151 7.96 16.05 -29.19
N PRO A 152 7.91 16.83 -28.09
CA PRO A 152 8.92 17.75 -27.55
C PRO A 152 10.05 17.02 -26.79
N LYS A 153 11.24 17.64 -26.75
CA LYS A 153 12.37 17.19 -25.93
C LYS A 153 12.26 17.78 -24.53
N TYR A 154 12.09 16.94 -23.52
CA TYR A 154 11.97 17.36 -22.13
C TYR A 154 13.33 17.59 -21.47
N THR A 155 13.42 18.59 -20.60
CA THR A 155 14.61 18.83 -19.77
C THR A 155 14.70 17.81 -18.63
N ILE A 156 15.89 17.64 -18.05
CA ILE A 156 16.10 16.71 -16.92
C ILE A 156 15.19 17.09 -15.73
N THR A 157 15.03 18.39 -15.47
CA THR A 157 14.12 18.93 -14.46
C THR A 157 12.67 18.52 -14.74
N GLN A 158 12.21 18.62 -15.99
CA GLN A 158 10.86 18.23 -16.40
C GLN A 158 10.63 16.72 -16.28
N ILE A 159 11.61 15.91 -16.70
CA ILE A 159 11.55 14.43 -16.62
C ILE A 159 11.40 13.95 -15.17
N ASN A 160 11.97 14.67 -14.21
CA ASN A 160 11.86 14.33 -12.78
C ASN A 160 10.63 14.96 -12.12
N ALA A 161 10.21 16.15 -12.55
CA ALA A 161 9.08 16.86 -11.94
C ALA A 161 7.72 16.32 -12.42
N TYR A 162 7.54 15.99 -13.70
CA TYR A 162 6.22 15.58 -14.21
C TYR A 162 5.69 14.25 -13.65
N PRO A 163 6.52 13.21 -13.43
CA PRO A 163 6.07 11.99 -12.76
C PRO A 163 5.57 12.20 -11.33
N THR A 164 5.94 13.31 -10.67
CA THR A 164 5.40 13.62 -9.33
C THR A 164 3.88 13.88 -9.35
N ALA A 165 3.29 14.19 -10.51
CA ALA A 165 1.84 14.31 -10.68
C ALA A 165 1.12 12.98 -10.40
N THR A 166 1.71 11.85 -10.81
CA THR A 166 1.18 10.51 -10.50
C THR A 166 1.13 10.27 -8.99
N SER A 167 2.20 10.64 -8.28
CA SER A 167 2.25 10.53 -6.82
C SER A 167 1.28 11.50 -6.13
N ALA A 168 1.07 12.71 -6.68
CA ALA A 168 0.08 13.66 -6.17
C ALA A 168 -1.35 13.10 -6.27
N VAL A 169 -1.67 12.49 -7.41
CA VAL A 169 -2.95 11.79 -7.59
C VAL A 169 -3.06 10.64 -6.59
N ALA A 170 -2.01 9.86 -6.39
CA ALA A 170 -2.00 8.79 -5.40
C ALA A 170 -2.30 9.30 -3.98
N VAL A 171 -1.72 10.42 -3.57
CA VAL A 171 -2.01 11.05 -2.26
C VAL A 171 -3.50 11.41 -2.16
N ILE A 172 -4.02 12.11 -3.16
CA ILE A 172 -5.41 12.58 -3.17
C ILE A 172 -6.38 11.38 -3.15
N THR A 173 -6.16 10.38 -4.00
CA THR A 173 -7.02 9.20 -4.05
C THR A 173 -6.94 8.36 -2.80
N THR A 174 -5.75 8.22 -2.19
CA THR A 174 -5.60 7.50 -0.91
C THR A 174 -6.49 8.12 0.17
N LEU A 175 -6.51 9.46 0.27
CA LEU A 175 -7.34 10.16 1.24
C LEU A 175 -8.83 10.07 0.92
N ILE A 176 -9.21 10.22 -0.35
CA ILE A 176 -10.59 10.06 -0.81
C ILE A 176 -11.09 8.64 -0.52
N TYR A 177 -10.31 7.60 -0.82
CA TYR A 177 -10.67 6.21 -0.57
C TYR A 177 -10.81 5.91 0.92
N ALA A 178 -9.92 6.47 1.76
CA ALA A 178 -10.03 6.34 3.21
C ALA A 178 -11.35 6.93 3.72
N TRP A 179 -11.68 8.15 3.30
CA TRP A 179 -12.88 8.87 3.75
C TRP A 179 -14.16 8.26 3.20
N THR A 180 -14.20 7.95 1.90
CA THR A 180 -15.37 7.32 1.27
C THR A 180 -15.64 5.94 1.87
N SER A 181 -14.60 5.14 2.13
CA SER A 181 -14.76 3.82 2.73
C SER A 181 -15.27 3.89 4.18
N ASP A 182 -14.75 4.80 4.99
CA ASP A 182 -15.17 4.94 6.40
C ASP A 182 -16.55 5.62 6.54
N SER A 183 -16.80 6.71 5.81
CA SER A 183 -17.98 7.56 6.02
C SER A 183 -19.17 7.19 5.13
N ILE A 184 -18.95 6.94 3.83
CA ILE A 184 -20.04 6.75 2.86
C ILE A 184 -20.46 5.28 2.81
N PHE A 185 -19.50 4.36 2.84
CA PHE A 185 -19.78 2.94 2.72
C PHE A 185 -19.88 2.20 4.05
N HIS A 186 -19.99 2.92 5.17
CA HIS A 186 -20.10 2.36 6.52
C HIS A 186 -19.07 1.24 6.82
N GLY A 187 -17.83 1.42 6.35
CA GLY A 187 -16.74 0.45 6.53
C GLY A 187 -16.63 -0.61 5.43
N ALA A 188 -17.39 -0.54 4.32
CA ALA A 188 -17.13 -1.42 3.19
C ALA A 188 -15.85 -0.97 2.46
N ARG A 189 -14.84 -1.85 2.48
CA ARG A 189 -13.50 -1.61 1.91
C ARG A 189 -13.40 -1.94 0.41
N TRP A 190 -14.26 -2.84 -0.07
CA TRP A 190 -14.21 -3.35 -1.45
C TRP A 190 -14.58 -2.34 -2.55
N PRO A 191 -15.51 -1.37 -2.39
CA PRO A 191 -15.92 -0.51 -3.51
C PRO A 191 -14.78 0.38 -4.05
N PRO A 192 -13.99 1.07 -3.20
CA PRO A 192 -12.84 1.84 -3.69
C PRO A 192 -11.76 0.97 -4.35
N ILE A 193 -11.57 -0.28 -3.89
CA ILE A 193 -10.62 -1.23 -4.50
C ILE A 193 -11.06 -1.56 -5.93
N VAL A 194 -12.35 -1.84 -6.13
CA VAL A 194 -12.91 -2.14 -7.46
C VAL A 194 -12.84 -0.92 -8.38
N PHE A 195 -13.19 0.26 -7.87
CA PHE A 195 -13.12 1.51 -8.64
C PHE A 195 -11.69 1.83 -9.08
N GLY A 196 -10.73 1.86 -8.14
CA GLY A 196 -9.34 2.15 -8.43
C GLY A 196 -8.72 1.12 -9.38
N GLY A 197 -8.98 -0.18 -9.15
CA GLY A 197 -8.55 -1.24 -10.05
C GLY A 197 -9.10 -1.10 -11.47
N THR A 198 -10.38 -0.72 -11.62
CA THR A 198 -11.00 -0.54 -12.95
C THR A 198 -10.36 0.61 -13.71
N VAL A 199 -10.11 1.74 -13.05
CA VAL A 199 -9.41 2.88 -13.65
C VAL A 199 -8.00 2.49 -14.08
N CYS A 200 -7.28 1.73 -13.25
CA CYS A 200 -5.95 1.23 -13.57
C CYS A 200 -5.95 0.23 -14.72
N ILE A 201 -6.95 -0.65 -14.84
CA ILE A 201 -7.09 -1.54 -15.99
C ILE A 201 -7.22 -0.73 -17.28
N VAL A 202 -8.07 0.30 -17.30
CA VAL A 202 -8.24 1.16 -18.48
C VAL A 202 -6.92 1.87 -18.83
N ALA A 203 -6.22 2.39 -17.84
CA ALA A 203 -4.95 3.07 -18.03
C ALA A 203 -3.84 2.13 -18.54
N TYR A 204 -3.64 0.97 -17.91
CA TYR A 204 -2.62 0.00 -18.32
C TYR A 204 -2.94 -0.65 -19.68
N SER A 205 -4.20 -0.97 -19.95
CA SER A 205 -4.61 -1.51 -21.26
C SER A 205 -4.37 -0.49 -22.38
N SER A 206 -4.65 0.79 -22.11
CA SER A 206 -4.36 1.87 -23.06
C SER A 206 -2.85 2.02 -23.31
N LEU A 207 -2.03 1.96 -22.26
CA LEU A 207 -0.57 2.01 -22.38
C LEU A 207 0.01 0.78 -23.09
N ALA A 208 -0.64 -0.38 -22.99
CA ALA A 208 -0.25 -1.58 -23.72
C ALA A 208 -0.47 -1.45 -25.24
N ILE A 209 -1.55 -0.77 -25.68
CA ILE A 209 -1.83 -0.53 -27.11
C ILE A 209 -0.79 0.43 -27.72
N TRP A 210 -0.26 1.36 -26.91
CA TRP A 210 0.78 2.35 -27.25
C TRP A 210 0.41 3.39 -28.32
N ASP A 211 -0.40 3.05 -29.32
CA ASP A 211 -0.85 3.98 -30.36
C ASP A 211 -2.05 4.80 -29.88
N ILE A 212 -1.78 5.77 -29.00
CA ILE A 212 -2.78 6.65 -28.40
C ILE A 212 -2.33 8.12 -28.45
N PRO A 213 -3.25 9.10 -28.43
CA PRO A 213 -2.90 10.51 -28.41
C PRO A 213 -1.97 10.88 -27.24
N VAL A 214 -1.09 11.86 -27.43
CA VAL A 214 -0.13 12.29 -26.38
C VAL A 214 -0.86 12.71 -25.09
N GLY A 215 -2.01 13.40 -25.20
CA GLY A 215 -2.83 13.74 -24.05
C GLY A 215 -3.34 12.52 -23.27
N TRP A 216 -3.69 11.43 -23.98
CA TRP A 216 -4.13 10.19 -23.36
C TRP A 216 -2.98 9.43 -22.71
N HIS A 217 -1.78 9.41 -23.31
CA HIS A 217 -0.57 8.87 -22.66
C HIS A 217 -0.34 9.51 -21.29
N TRP A 218 -0.38 10.84 -21.23
CA TRP A 218 -0.22 11.60 -19.99
C TRP A 218 -1.33 11.28 -18.99
N ALA A 219 -2.58 11.26 -19.44
CA ALA A 219 -3.70 10.89 -18.59
C ALA A 219 -3.52 9.48 -18.00
N CYS A 220 -3.17 8.47 -18.81
CA CYS A 220 -2.94 7.12 -18.33
C CYS A 220 -1.81 7.05 -17.29
N TYR A 221 -0.66 7.69 -17.52
CA TYR A 221 0.43 7.71 -16.54
C TYR A 221 0.08 8.42 -15.23
N ILE A 222 -0.83 9.40 -15.25
CA ILE A 222 -1.30 10.09 -14.05
C ILE A 222 -2.37 9.22 -13.34
N LEU A 223 -3.30 8.64 -14.08
CA LEU A 223 -4.39 7.80 -13.59
C LEU A 223 -3.90 6.51 -12.93
N THR A 224 -2.74 5.98 -13.31
CA THR A 224 -2.13 4.82 -12.62
C THR A 224 -1.83 5.11 -11.16
N GLY A 225 -1.66 6.39 -10.78
CA GLY A 225 -1.54 6.83 -9.40
C GLY A 225 -2.80 6.58 -8.56
N MET A 226 -3.97 6.45 -9.18
CA MET A 226 -5.20 6.09 -8.46
C MET A 226 -5.13 4.67 -7.87
N GLY A 227 -4.31 3.79 -8.44
CA GLY A 227 -4.12 2.42 -7.97
C GLY A 227 -3.35 2.36 -6.67
N THR A 228 -2.24 3.09 -6.54
CA THR A 228 -1.35 3.04 -5.35
C THR A 228 -2.04 3.38 -4.03
N GLY A 229 -3.11 4.17 -4.08
CA GLY A 229 -3.90 4.51 -2.88
C GLY A 229 -4.74 3.38 -2.29
N ILE A 230 -4.76 2.21 -2.94
CA ILE A 230 -5.48 1.02 -2.47
C ILE A 230 -4.72 0.28 -1.34
N SER A 231 -3.40 0.45 -1.23
CA SER A 231 -2.53 -0.25 -0.25
C SER A 231 -3.06 -0.23 1.19
N GLY A 232 -3.39 0.97 1.69
CA GLY A 232 -3.89 1.16 3.05
C GLY A 232 -5.26 0.51 3.29
N LEU A 233 -6.13 0.48 2.28
CA LEU A 233 -7.43 -0.17 2.37
C LEU A 233 -7.29 -1.69 2.45
N CYS A 234 -6.39 -2.29 1.65
CA CYS A 234 -6.12 -3.73 1.71
C CYS A 234 -5.62 -4.16 3.09
N MET A 235 -4.69 -3.39 3.67
CA MET A 235 -4.18 -3.67 5.02
C MET A 235 -5.25 -3.45 6.09
N ALA A 236 -6.02 -2.37 6.03
CA ALA A 236 -7.12 -2.13 6.95
C ALA A 236 -8.17 -3.25 6.90
N TRP A 237 -8.50 -3.74 5.70
CA TRP A 237 -9.47 -4.81 5.53
C TRP A 237 -8.97 -6.14 6.11
N ALA A 238 -7.69 -6.46 5.93
CA ALA A 238 -7.08 -7.63 6.56
C ALA A 238 -7.10 -7.54 8.10
N HIS A 239 -6.83 -6.36 8.65
CA HIS A 239 -6.92 -6.13 10.10
C HIS A 239 -8.34 -6.29 10.65
N GLU A 240 -9.37 -5.92 9.87
CA GLU A 240 -10.78 -6.06 10.24
C GLU A 240 -11.24 -7.53 10.19
N ILE A 241 -10.91 -8.25 9.12
CA ILE A 241 -11.26 -9.67 8.94
C ILE A 241 -10.63 -10.51 10.05
N CYS A 242 -9.34 -10.30 10.32
CA CYS A 242 -8.60 -11.03 11.36
C CYS A 242 -8.76 -10.40 12.76
N SER A 243 -9.76 -9.56 13.01
CA SER A 243 -9.92 -8.90 14.32
C SER A 243 -10.22 -9.86 15.48
N GLY A 244 -10.70 -11.07 15.20
CA GLY A 244 -11.05 -12.06 16.21
C GLY A 244 -9.87 -12.85 16.82
N ASP A 245 -8.71 -12.88 16.17
CA ASP A 245 -7.50 -13.55 16.70
C ASP A 245 -6.26 -12.70 16.36
N ASN A 246 -5.57 -12.22 17.39
CA ASN A 246 -4.46 -11.31 17.22
C ASN A 246 -3.25 -11.98 16.55
N GLU A 247 -3.02 -13.27 16.82
CA GLU A 247 -1.91 -14.02 16.22
C GLU A 247 -2.19 -14.32 14.74
N GLU A 248 -3.44 -14.64 14.39
CA GLU A 248 -3.87 -14.79 12.99
C GLU A 248 -3.61 -13.49 12.22
N ARG A 249 -4.02 -12.37 12.78
CA ARG A 249 -3.81 -11.06 12.18
C ARG A 249 -2.33 -10.72 11.99
N ALA A 250 -1.50 -11.00 12.98
CA ALA A 250 -0.06 -10.76 12.89
C ALA A 250 0.57 -11.56 11.75
N ILE A 251 0.25 -12.86 11.67
CA ILE A 251 0.76 -13.76 10.64
C ILE A 251 0.24 -13.33 9.26
N VAL A 252 -1.07 -13.12 9.11
CA VAL A 252 -1.69 -12.75 7.83
C VAL A 252 -1.11 -11.44 7.30
N VAL A 253 -1.05 -10.38 8.12
CA VAL A 253 -0.52 -9.08 7.67
C VAL A 253 0.98 -9.14 7.37
N GLY A 254 1.74 -9.92 8.14
CA GLY A 254 3.14 -10.21 7.83
C GLY A 254 3.30 -10.93 6.49
N THR A 255 2.58 -12.04 6.30
CA THR A 255 2.62 -12.84 5.07
C THR A 255 2.16 -12.04 3.86
N MET A 256 1.13 -11.20 3.98
CA MET A 256 0.70 -10.30 2.89
C MET A 256 1.87 -9.47 2.38
N ASN A 257 2.59 -8.81 3.29
CA ASN A 257 3.68 -7.92 2.94
C ASN A 257 4.89 -8.68 2.38
N GLU A 258 5.32 -9.76 3.05
CA GLU A 258 6.46 -10.57 2.62
C GLU A 258 6.22 -11.25 1.27
N ALA A 259 5.02 -11.80 1.05
CA ALA A 259 4.68 -12.43 -0.23
C ALA A 259 4.73 -11.41 -1.38
N ALA A 260 4.22 -10.19 -1.17
CA ALA A 260 4.29 -9.14 -2.19
C ALA A 260 5.73 -8.82 -2.60
N TYR A 261 6.63 -8.66 -1.63
CA TYR A 261 8.04 -8.39 -1.89
C TYR A 261 8.79 -9.58 -2.51
N PHE A 262 8.42 -10.81 -2.15
CA PHE A 262 8.96 -12.01 -2.78
C PHE A 262 8.71 -12.02 -4.30
N PHE A 263 7.49 -11.71 -4.73
CA PHE A 263 7.16 -11.61 -6.16
C PHE A 263 7.80 -10.39 -6.83
N GLN A 264 7.89 -9.27 -6.11
CA GLN A 264 8.51 -8.04 -6.60
C GLN A 264 10.02 -8.23 -6.89
N ALA A 265 10.69 -9.17 -6.23
CA ALA A 265 12.12 -9.42 -6.45
C ALA A 265 12.45 -9.92 -7.86
N TRP A 266 11.54 -10.67 -8.51
CA TRP A 266 11.82 -11.33 -9.79
C TRP A 266 10.84 -10.99 -10.92
N LEU A 267 9.57 -10.69 -10.63
CA LEU A 267 8.59 -10.35 -11.68
C LEU A 267 9.04 -9.17 -12.57
N PRO A 268 9.60 -8.07 -12.02
CA PRO A 268 10.05 -6.95 -12.83
C PRO A 268 11.19 -7.29 -13.79
N LEU A 269 12.07 -8.23 -13.39
CA LEU A 269 13.19 -8.65 -14.22
C LEU A 269 12.73 -9.36 -15.49
N ILE A 270 11.56 -10.02 -15.44
CA ILE A 270 10.99 -10.76 -16.56
C ILE A 270 10.11 -9.85 -17.44
N PHE A 271 9.24 -9.06 -16.83
CA PHE A 271 8.18 -8.34 -17.54
C PHE A 271 8.49 -6.87 -17.83
N TRP A 272 9.42 -6.27 -17.08
CA TRP A 272 9.82 -4.88 -17.22
C TRP A 272 11.26 -4.77 -17.74
N GLN A 273 11.55 -5.48 -18.85
CA GLN A 273 12.88 -5.51 -19.45
C GLN A 273 13.22 -4.17 -20.09
N GLN A 274 14.42 -3.66 -19.81
CA GLN A 274 14.89 -2.37 -20.33
C GLN A 274 15.02 -2.34 -21.86
N VAL A 275 15.13 -3.50 -22.51
CA VAL A 275 15.16 -3.64 -23.98
C VAL A 275 13.83 -3.21 -24.62
N GLU A 276 12.72 -3.37 -23.91
CA GLU A 276 11.39 -3.00 -24.38
C GLU A 276 11.01 -1.54 -24.05
N ALA A 277 11.95 -0.79 -23.45
CA ALA A 277 11.76 0.61 -23.15
C ALA A 277 11.56 1.41 -24.45
N PRO A 278 10.62 2.37 -24.52
CA PRO A 278 9.70 2.82 -23.46
C PRO A 278 8.32 2.12 -23.49
N LYS A 279 8.09 1.19 -24.42
CA LYS A 279 6.77 0.59 -24.67
C LYS A 279 6.32 -0.39 -23.60
N TYR A 280 7.25 -1.14 -23.01
CA TYR A 280 7.00 -2.09 -21.92
C TYR A 280 5.71 -2.91 -22.07
N HIS A 281 5.40 -3.39 -23.28
CA HIS A 281 4.11 -3.98 -23.60
C HIS A 281 3.76 -5.14 -22.66
N LYS A 282 4.73 -6.04 -22.41
CA LYS A 282 4.57 -7.18 -21.49
C LYS A 282 4.29 -6.72 -20.06
N GLY A 283 4.97 -5.66 -19.60
CA GLY A 283 4.77 -5.06 -18.29
C GLY A 283 3.37 -4.50 -18.12
N PHE A 284 2.88 -3.73 -19.09
CA PHE A 284 1.53 -3.15 -19.03
C PHE A 284 0.42 -4.20 -19.13
N VAL A 285 0.58 -5.24 -19.96
CA VAL A 285 -0.37 -6.36 -20.01
C VAL A 285 -0.43 -7.12 -18.69
N LEU A 286 0.74 -7.39 -18.07
CA LEU A 286 0.80 -8.01 -16.76
C LEU A 286 0.10 -7.15 -15.70
N SER A 287 0.39 -5.85 -15.67
CA SER A 287 -0.25 -4.91 -14.73
C SER A 287 -1.77 -4.92 -14.86
N ALA A 288 -2.30 -4.87 -16.10
CA ALA A 288 -3.75 -4.94 -16.32
C ALA A 288 -4.35 -6.28 -15.84
N PHE A 289 -3.65 -7.40 -16.07
CA PHE A 289 -4.07 -8.71 -15.59
C PHE A 289 -4.06 -8.81 -14.05
N LEU A 290 -3.04 -8.24 -13.40
CA LEU A 290 -2.95 -8.23 -11.94
C LEU A 290 -4.03 -7.34 -11.30
N GLU A 291 -4.37 -6.20 -11.91
CA GLU A 291 -5.50 -5.37 -11.47
C GLU A 291 -6.84 -6.12 -11.61
N ALA A 292 -7.07 -6.79 -12.74
CA ALA A 292 -8.27 -7.60 -12.92
C ALA A 292 -8.35 -8.75 -11.90
N SER A 293 -7.21 -9.41 -11.63
CA SER A 293 -7.10 -10.45 -10.61
C SER A 293 -7.35 -9.90 -9.21
N MET A 294 -6.87 -8.70 -8.90
CA MET A 294 -7.15 -8.01 -7.64
C MET A 294 -8.64 -7.75 -7.46
N ILE A 295 -9.36 -7.29 -8.48
CA ILE A 295 -10.81 -7.06 -8.42
C ILE A 295 -11.54 -8.38 -8.14
N LEU A 296 -11.20 -9.46 -8.86
CA LEU A 296 -11.80 -10.77 -8.66
C LEU A 296 -11.55 -11.29 -7.23
N LEU A 297 -10.32 -11.15 -6.73
CA LEU A 297 -9.96 -11.51 -5.36
C LEU A 297 -10.69 -10.65 -4.33
N ALA A 298 -10.88 -9.35 -4.58
CA ALA A 298 -11.64 -8.48 -3.69
C ALA A 298 -13.11 -8.93 -3.60
N VAL A 299 -13.75 -9.27 -4.72
CA VAL A 299 -15.12 -9.81 -4.71
C VAL A 299 -15.17 -11.16 -3.99
N ALA A 300 -14.19 -12.04 -4.22
CA ALA A 300 -14.10 -13.33 -3.54
C ALA A 300 -13.93 -13.19 -2.02
N VAL A 301 -13.03 -12.32 -1.56
CA VAL A 301 -12.84 -12.01 -0.14
C VAL A 301 -14.13 -11.47 0.48
N ARG A 302 -14.86 -10.61 -0.24
CA ARG A 302 -16.16 -10.11 0.23
C ARG A 302 -17.17 -11.24 0.40
N TYR A 303 -17.28 -12.13 -0.59
CA TYR A 303 -18.19 -13.27 -0.53
C TYR A 303 -17.84 -14.21 0.63
N LEU A 304 -16.57 -14.58 0.77
CA LEU A 304 -16.08 -15.46 1.85
C LEU A 304 -16.30 -14.84 3.23
N TRP A 305 -16.07 -13.53 3.36
CA TRP A 305 -16.32 -12.82 4.61
C TRP A 305 -17.80 -12.82 4.99
N VAL A 306 -18.71 -12.52 4.05
CA VAL A 306 -20.16 -12.56 4.32
C VAL A 306 -20.61 -13.98 4.67
N TRP A 307 -20.11 -14.98 3.97
CA TRP A 307 -20.40 -16.39 4.26
C TRP A 307 -19.94 -16.79 5.67
N GLU A 308 -18.75 -16.38 6.08
CA GLU A 308 -18.23 -16.65 7.41
C GLU A 308 -19.07 -15.96 8.51
N GLN A 309 -19.47 -14.70 8.30
CA GLN A 309 -20.34 -13.98 9.23
C GLN A 309 -21.69 -14.68 9.38
N ALA A 310 -22.30 -15.12 8.27
CA ALA A 310 -23.54 -15.90 8.30
C ALA A 310 -23.38 -17.22 9.07
N GLY A 311 -22.24 -17.90 8.91
CA GLY A 311 -21.90 -19.10 9.68
C GLY A 311 -21.75 -18.85 11.18
N ARG A 312 -21.18 -17.71 11.58
CA ARG A 312 -21.05 -17.31 12.99
C ARG A 312 -22.40 -17.01 13.62
N VAL A 313 -23.28 -16.29 12.91
CA VAL A 313 -24.65 -15.99 13.37
C VAL A 313 -25.44 -17.29 13.56
N ARG A 314 -25.36 -18.24 12.62
CA ARG A 314 -26.02 -19.55 12.73
C ARG A 314 -25.55 -20.34 13.97
N LYS A 315 -24.23 -20.36 14.23
CA LYS A 315 -23.68 -21.04 15.42
C LYS A 315 -24.11 -20.36 16.72
N GLY A 316 -24.13 -19.03 16.76
CA GLY A 316 -24.60 -18.27 17.92
C GLY A 316 -26.09 -18.48 18.20
N ALA A 317 -26.92 -18.52 17.15
CA ALA A 317 -28.35 -18.81 17.27
C ALA A 317 -28.61 -20.22 17.84
N ASN A 318 -27.84 -21.22 17.40
CA ASN A 318 -27.97 -22.59 17.92
C ASN A 318 -27.51 -22.73 19.38
N LEU A 319 -26.54 -21.93 19.82
CA LEU A 319 -26.08 -21.91 21.22
C LEU A 319 -27.06 -21.21 22.17
N ASN A 320 -27.82 -20.23 21.68
CA ASN A 320 -28.86 -19.56 22.48
C ASN A 320 -30.19 -20.33 22.51
N ALA A 321 -30.36 -21.32 21.62
CA ALA A 321 -31.55 -22.16 21.52
C ALA A 321 -31.40 -23.52 22.25
N ALA A 322 -30.19 -23.86 22.70
CA ALA A 322 -29.86 -25.05 23.48
C ALA A 322 -29.64 -24.70 24.95
#